data_AF-A0A1B9S134-F1
#
_entry.id   AF-A0A1B9S134-F1
#
_cell.length_a   1.000
_cell.length_b   1.000
_cell.length_c   1.000
_cell.angle_alpha   90.00
_cell.angle_beta   90.00
_cell.angle_gamma   90.00
#
_symmetry.space_group_name_H-M   'P 1'
#
loop_
_entity.id
_entity.type
_entity.pdbx_description
1 polymer ?
#
loop_
_entity_poly.entity_id
_entity_poly.type
_entity_poly.pdbx_seq_one_letter_code
_entity_poly.pdbx_strand_id
1 'polypeptide(L)'
;MNDAALTNLLAACRIYAGGRVDARFNAAAQAFYADAKVQAKIVTRAARELRGLPPPGAAILANMLGTIAETGGSAERSGPAVWELFTAWLPQIHRGFAGRKELSPKQRQLLEAFQLLGQSAVTHLAAMPKERALAAGDANLMAQLAQLQDYTPGAAWVRHMLLSRSDRLLVLLHGPSGRGFRLRYENIVNCFHLFTLIQAAFGETLPGGRAPNRFIVDMARCVTVVEEGNDEPWWRYETVQPDLSGTTEISGEASVDTIARVEGTQVVLLSPSVEGAAFWDTSFFTPQLFAMPANVVIEETLTARESEEWLARIGRPAKRDETDERKADGE
;
A
#
# COMPACT_ATOMS: atom_id res chain seq x y z
N MET A 1 39.91 -4.75 13.10
CA MET A 1 38.96 -3.76 12.52
C MET A 1 38.22 -3.13 13.68
N ASN A 2 38.35 -1.82 13.85
CA ASN A 2 37.88 -1.12 15.04
C ASN A 2 36.38 -0.84 14.90
N ASP A 3 35.57 -1.56 15.67
CA ASP A 3 34.11 -1.47 15.63
C ASP A 3 33.57 -0.36 16.54
N ALA A 4 34.34 0.72 16.65
CA ALA A 4 34.09 1.80 17.61
C ALA A 4 32.76 2.50 17.33
N ALA A 5 32.39 2.68 16.05
CA ALA A 5 31.13 3.30 15.68
C ALA A 5 29.91 2.51 16.18
N LEU A 6 29.86 1.19 15.90
CA LEU A 6 28.78 0.34 16.39
C LEU A 6 28.79 0.25 17.92
N THR A 7 29.96 0.09 18.53
CA THR A 7 30.08 0.01 20.00
C THR A 7 29.54 1.27 20.68
N ASN A 8 29.91 2.45 20.17
CA ASN A 8 29.45 3.73 20.69
C ASN A 8 27.95 3.92 20.48
N LEU A 9 27.43 3.54 19.31
CA LEU A 9 26.00 3.59 19.04
C LEU A 9 25.20 2.69 19.97
N LEU A 10 25.65 1.45 20.19
CA LEU A 10 24.98 0.51 21.10
C LEU A 10 25.00 1.01 22.54
N ALA A 11 26.11 1.61 22.99
CA ALA A 11 26.18 2.25 24.31
C ALA A 11 25.16 3.39 24.44
N ALA A 12 25.02 4.23 23.40
CA ALA A 12 24.02 5.30 23.37
C ALA A 12 22.58 4.75 23.36
N CYS A 13 22.31 3.68 22.59
CA CYS A 13 21.00 3.04 22.54
C CYS A 13 20.60 2.42 23.89
N ARG A 14 21.55 1.88 24.66
CA ARG A 14 21.27 1.27 25.99
C ARG A 14 20.79 2.28 27.04
N ILE A 15 21.23 3.53 26.93
CA ILE A 15 20.85 4.60 27.88
C ILE A 15 19.73 5.50 27.34
N TYR A 16 19.34 5.35 26.08
CA TYR A 16 18.29 6.16 25.45
C TYR A 16 16.92 5.80 26.02
N ALA A 17 16.22 6.81 26.55
CA ALA A 17 14.93 6.67 27.23
C ALA A 17 13.72 7.11 26.38
N GLY A 18 13.93 7.50 25.11
CA GLY A 18 12.91 8.09 24.25
C GLY A 18 13.06 9.60 24.08
N GLY A 19 12.31 10.19 23.15
CA GLY A 19 12.30 11.63 22.89
C GLY A 19 13.49 12.12 22.05
N ARG A 20 13.93 13.36 22.29
CA ARG A 20 14.97 14.00 21.47
C ARG A 20 16.35 13.40 21.72
N VAL A 21 17.03 13.01 20.64
CA VAL A 21 18.44 12.58 20.67
C VAL A 21 19.37 13.76 20.95
N ASP A 22 20.36 13.54 21.81
CA ASP A 22 21.38 14.54 22.13
C ASP A 22 22.52 14.58 21.08
N ALA A 23 23.43 15.54 21.23
CA ALA A 23 24.56 15.69 20.30
C ALA A 23 25.50 14.48 20.29
N ARG A 24 25.64 13.76 21.42
CA ARG A 24 26.52 12.58 21.52
C ARG A 24 25.93 11.40 20.80
N PHE A 25 24.63 11.15 20.98
CA PHE A 25 23.88 10.14 20.23
C PHE A 25 23.98 10.42 18.73
N ASN A 26 23.74 11.68 18.33
CA ASN A 26 23.83 12.07 16.92
C ASN A 26 25.21 11.81 16.32
N ALA A 27 26.29 12.14 17.04
CA ALA A 27 27.64 11.84 16.59
C ALA A 27 27.89 10.34 16.40
N ALA A 28 27.42 9.50 17.34
CA ALA A 28 27.52 8.05 17.23
C ALA A 28 26.70 7.50 16.05
N ALA A 29 25.49 8.03 15.83
CA ALA A 29 24.64 7.66 14.72
C ALA A 29 25.26 8.01 13.35
N GLN A 30 25.81 9.21 13.21
CA GLN A 30 26.49 9.63 11.98
C GLN A 30 27.72 8.78 11.68
N ALA A 31 28.53 8.45 12.69
CA ALA A 31 29.67 7.54 12.54
C ALA A 31 29.21 6.14 12.08
N PHE A 32 28.13 5.62 12.66
CA PHE A 32 27.56 4.34 12.25
C PHE A 32 27.05 4.36 10.81
N TYR A 33 26.36 5.42 10.36
CA TYR A 33 25.92 5.55 8.97
C TYR A 33 27.10 5.60 7.99
N ALA A 34 28.15 6.34 8.33
CA ALA A 34 29.36 6.40 7.52
C ALA A 34 29.99 5.01 7.37
N ASP A 35 30.13 4.27 8.48
CA ASP A 35 30.66 2.91 8.45
C ASP A 35 29.74 1.93 7.73
N ALA A 36 28.42 2.04 7.87
CA ALA A 36 27.45 1.16 7.21
C ALA A 36 27.53 1.24 5.68
N LYS A 37 27.86 2.41 5.13
CA LYS A 37 28.07 2.59 3.68
C LYS A 37 29.27 1.81 3.15
N VAL A 38 30.33 1.70 3.95
CA VAL A 38 31.61 1.08 3.53
C VAL A 38 31.70 -0.39 3.99
N GLN A 39 31.03 -0.72 5.09
CA GLN A 39 31.14 -2.01 5.79
C GLN A 39 29.76 -2.64 6.00
N ALA A 40 29.26 -3.24 4.93
CA ALA A 40 28.06 -4.07 4.88
C ALA A 40 27.73 -4.91 6.14
N LYS A 41 28.74 -5.55 6.74
CA LYS A 41 28.59 -6.49 7.87
C LYS A 41 28.22 -5.79 9.19
N ILE A 42 28.47 -4.49 9.33
CA ILE A 42 28.13 -3.73 10.55
C ILE A 42 26.61 -3.69 10.76
N VAL A 43 25.84 -3.65 9.67
CA VAL A 43 24.37 -3.66 9.66
C VAL A 43 23.84 -4.97 10.25
N THR A 44 24.34 -6.11 9.78
CA THR A 44 23.94 -7.43 10.31
C THR A 44 24.31 -7.59 11.78
N ARG A 45 25.44 -7.03 12.21
CA ARG A 45 25.86 -7.07 13.62
C ARG A 45 24.97 -6.19 14.49
N ALA A 46 24.67 -4.98 14.05
CA ALA A 46 23.72 -4.09 14.73
C ALA A 46 22.33 -4.73 14.86
N ALA A 47 21.84 -5.38 13.80
CA ALA A 47 20.54 -6.05 13.81
C ALA A 47 20.44 -7.16 14.88
N ARG A 48 21.53 -7.89 15.15
CA ARG A 48 21.56 -8.94 16.20
C ARG A 48 21.40 -8.39 17.61
N GLU A 49 21.78 -7.13 17.83
CA GLU A 49 21.73 -6.49 19.15
C GLU A 49 20.34 -5.97 19.50
N LEU A 50 19.42 -5.87 18.53
CA LEU A 50 18.08 -5.29 18.71
C LEU A 50 17.32 -5.86 19.91
N ARG A 51 17.35 -7.19 20.11
CA ARG A 51 16.63 -7.84 21.22
C ARG A 51 17.23 -7.57 22.59
N GLY A 52 18.52 -7.21 22.65
CA GLY A 52 19.23 -6.93 23.90
C GLY A 52 19.10 -5.48 24.37
N LEU A 53 18.48 -4.62 23.57
CA LEU A 53 18.33 -3.19 23.85
C LEU A 53 17.00 -2.90 24.56
N PRO A 54 16.92 -1.84 25.39
CA PRO A 54 15.65 -1.35 25.91
C PRO A 54 14.76 -0.86 24.76
N PRO A 55 13.41 -0.84 24.90
CA PRO A 55 12.51 -0.56 23.78
C PRO A 55 12.82 0.73 23.00
N PRO A 56 13.07 1.89 23.65
CA PRO A 56 13.42 3.09 22.90
C PRO A 56 14.72 2.93 22.09
N GLY A 57 15.74 2.30 22.69
CA GLY A 57 17.03 2.04 22.05
C GLY A 57 16.94 1.05 20.88
N ALA A 58 16.15 -0.01 21.05
CA ALA A 58 15.90 -1.00 20.00
C ALA A 58 15.14 -0.37 18.83
N ALA A 59 14.12 0.45 19.11
CA ALA A 59 13.30 1.10 18.11
C ALA A 59 14.08 2.14 17.29
N ILE A 60 14.91 2.97 17.94
CA ILE A 60 15.74 3.94 17.21
C ILE A 60 16.80 3.26 16.36
N LEU A 61 17.43 2.18 16.86
CA LEU A 61 18.37 1.40 16.06
C LEU A 61 17.66 0.73 14.87
N ALA A 62 16.48 0.16 15.07
CA ALA A 62 15.68 -0.40 13.98
C ALA A 62 15.36 0.67 12.93
N ASN A 63 14.91 1.85 13.34
CA ASN A 63 14.64 2.97 12.44
C ASN A 63 15.88 3.37 11.61
N MET A 64 17.06 3.40 12.23
CA MET A 64 18.32 3.65 11.52
C MET A 64 18.65 2.55 10.49
N LEU A 65 18.37 1.28 10.82
CA LEU A 65 18.50 0.17 9.87
C LEU A 65 17.50 0.32 8.70
N GLY A 66 16.29 0.82 8.97
CA GLY A 66 15.31 1.19 7.96
C GLY A 66 15.85 2.26 7.01
N THR A 67 16.39 3.36 7.54
CA THR A 67 17.03 4.41 6.72
C THR A 67 18.16 3.86 5.85
N ILE A 68 18.96 2.92 6.37
CA ILE A 68 20.00 2.26 5.57
C ILE A 68 19.38 1.48 4.42
N ALA A 69 18.29 0.73 4.64
CA ALA A 69 17.59 0.01 3.59
C ALA A 69 17.02 0.97 2.51
N GLU A 70 16.38 2.08 2.91
CA GLU A 70 15.83 3.08 1.98
C GLU A 70 16.89 3.75 1.12
N THR A 71 18.09 3.95 1.68
CA THR A 71 19.20 4.61 1.00
C THR A 71 20.08 3.65 0.19
N GLY A 72 19.58 2.44 -0.08
CA GLY A 72 20.21 1.46 -0.98
C GLY A 72 20.92 0.29 -0.28
N GLY A 73 20.80 0.18 1.05
CA GLY A 73 21.26 -0.99 1.80
C GLY A 73 20.39 -2.22 1.55
N SER A 74 20.97 -3.42 1.68
CA SER A 74 20.22 -4.68 1.57
C SER A 74 19.31 -4.89 2.79
N ALA A 75 18.01 -4.93 2.55
CA ALA A 75 16.99 -5.15 3.58
C ALA A 75 17.15 -6.50 4.27
N GLU A 76 17.66 -7.52 3.58
CA GLU A 76 17.86 -8.88 4.10
C GLU A 76 18.85 -8.94 5.27
N ARG A 77 19.72 -7.92 5.42
CA ARG A 77 20.73 -7.89 6.48
C ARG A 77 20.16 -7.56 7.86
N SER A 78 19.04 -6.86 7.92
CA SER A 78 18.41 -6.37 9.15
C SER A 78 16.92 -6.67 9.24
N GLY A 79 16.25 -6.84 8.10
CA GLY A 79 14.81 -7.06 7.98
C GLY A 79 14.28 -8.22 8.81
N PRO A 80 14.90 -9.43 8.78
CA PRO A 80 14.46 -10.52 9.63
C PRO A 80 14.47 -10.18 11.13
N ALA A 81 15.51 -9.49 11.62
CA ALA A 81 15.61 -9.12 13.02
C ALA A 81 14.63 -8.00 13.41
N VAL A 82 14.40 -7.03 12.52
CA VAL A 82 13.40 -5.98 12.70
C VAL A 82 11.99 -6.57 12.75
N TRP A 83 11.67 -7.46 11.80
CA TRP A 83 10.36 -8.10 11.71
C TRP A 83 10.09 -9.02 12.92
N GLU A 84 11.08 -9.76 13.36
CA GLU A 84 10.99 -10.58 14.56
C GLU A 84 10.78 -9.73 15.82
N LEU A 85 11.47 -8.59 15.95
CA LEU A 85 11.25 -7.68 17.06
C LEU A 85 9.82 -7.11 17.03
N PHE A 86 9.34 -6.70 15.86
CA PHE A 86 7.99 -6.17 15.68
C PHE A 86 6.93 -7.19 16.10
N THR A 87 7.02 -8.41 15.59
CA THR A 87 6.09 -9.50 15.92
C THR A 87 6.19 -9.96 17.37
N ALA A 88 7.36 -9.85 18.01
CA ALA A 88 7.50 -10.11 19.44
C ALA A 88 6.86 -9.04 20.34
N TRP A 89 6.81 -7.78 19.88
CA TRP A 89 6.22 -6.67 20.63
C TRP A 89 4.71 -6.52 20.41
N LEU A 90 4.21 -6.89 19.23
CA LEU A 90 2.79 -6.73 18.87
C LEU A 90 1.82 -7.34 19.92
N PRO A 91 2.00 -8.59 20.41
CA PRO A 91 1.12 -9.15 21.44
C PRO A 91 1.21 -8.45 22.80
N GLN A 92 2.33 -7.76 23.08
CA GLN A 92 2.50 -6.99 24.32
C GLN A 92 1.75 -5.67 24.25
N ILE A 93 1.80 -5.00 23.08
CA ILE A 93 1.00 -3.81 22.79
C ILE A 93 -0.49 -4.16 22.84
N HIS A 94 -0.89 -5.22 22.13
CA HIS A 94 -2.26 -5.71 22.06
C HIS A 94 -2.88 -5.94 23.45
N ARG A 95 -2.19 -6.70 24.31
CA ARG A 95 -2.60 -6.91 25.71
C ARG A 95 -2.64 -5.64 26.54
N GLY A 96 -1.88 -4.61 26.17
CA GLY A 96 -1.90 -3.31 26.84
C GLY A 96 -3.22 -2.57 26.67
N PHE A 97 -3.88 -2.76 25.53
CA PHE A 97 -5.17 -2.16 25.19
C PHE A 97 -6.37 -3.06 25.53
N ALA A 98 -6.16 -4.36 25.75
CA ALA A 98 -7.20 -5.29 26.16
C ALA A 98 -7.72 -5.00 27.59
N GLY A 99 -8.71 -4.11 27.70
CA GLY A 99 -9.50 -3.89 28.91
C GLY A 99 -8.98 -2.82 29.88
N ARG A 100 -7.97 -2.02 29.52
CA ARG A 100 -7.46 -0.93 30.37
C ARG A 100 -7.92 0.43 29.85
N LYS A 101 -8.42 1.29 30.75
CA LYS A 101 -8.75 2.70 30.44
C LYS A 101 -7.50 3.54 30.18
N GLU A 102 -6.36 3.20 30.80
CA GLU A 102 -5.11 3.94 30.65
C GLU A 102 -3.88 3.02 30.60
N LEU A 103 -2.88 3.41 29.80
CA LEU A 103 -1.59 2.73 29.68
C LEU A 103 -0.64 3.18 30.80
N SER A 104 0.06 2.23 31.42
CA SER A 104 1.14 2.52 32.37
C SER A 104 2.33 3.24 31.69
N PRO A 105 3.20 3.97 32.43
CA PRO A 105 4.35 4.66 31.83
C PRO A 105 5.24 3.74 30.98
N LYS A 106 5.47 2.50 31.44
CA LYS A 106 6.22 1.49 30.69
C LYS A 106 5.52 1.06 29.40
N GLN A 107 4.19 0.97 29.41
CA GLN A 107 3.40 0.63 28.22
C GLN A 107 3.36 1.79 27.22
N ARG A 108 3.28 3.04 27.69
CA ARG A 108 3.39 4.22 26.82
C ARG A 108 4.75 4.29 26.13
N GLN A 109 5.83 4.08 26.88
CA GLN A 109 7.18 4.02 26.31
C GLN A 109 7.33 2.90 25.28
N LEU A 110 6.77 1.71 25.55
CA LEU A 110 6.75 0.61 24.58
C LEU A 110 5.91 0.96 23.33
N LEU A 111 4.78 1.64 23.49
CA LEU A 111 3.93 2.09 22.39
C LEU A 111 4.64 3.10 21.48
N GLU A 112 5.29 4.11 22.05
CA GLU A 112 6.09 5.09 21.32
C GLU A 112 7.23 4.41 20.54
N ALA A 113 7.95 3.50 21.20
CA ALA A 113 8.99 2.69 20.56
C ALA A 113 8.41 1.80 19.43
N PHE A 114 7.23 1.22 19.64
CA PHE A 114 6.56 0.37 18.65
C PHE A 114 6.13 1.13 17.40
N GLN A 115 5.73 2.41 17.52
CA GLN A 115 5.43 3.24 16.35
C GLN A 115 6.65 3.43 15.45
N LEU A 116 7.81 3.73 16.03
CA LEU A 116 9.08 3.86 15.30
C LEU A 116 9.52 2.53 14.67
N LEU A 117 9.34 1.44 15.42
CA LEU A 117 9.61 0.09 14.92
C LEU A 117 8.70 -0.28 13.73
N GLY A 118 7.44 0.18 13.76
CA GLY A 118 6.48 0.00 12.66
C GLY A 118 6.95 0.65 11.36
N GLN A 119 7.51 1.87 11.42
CA GLN A 119 8.10 2.54 10.24
C GLN A 119 9.21 1.69 9.64
N SER A 120 10.16 1.24 10.48
CA SER A 120 11.23 0.35 10.04
C SER A 120 10.71 -0.97 9.48
N ALA A 121 9.68 -1.57 10.07
CA ALA A 121 9.08 -2.81 9.58
C ALA A 121 8.49 -2.63 8.18
N VAL A 122 7.78 -1.51 7.94
CA VAL A 122 7.25 -1.15 6.60
C VAL A 122 8.37 -1.08 5.58
N THR A 123 9.40 -0.29 5.87
CA THR A 123 10.55 -0.12 4.99
C THR A 123 11.21 -1.44 4.60
N HIS A 124 11.44 -2.33 5.56
CA HIS A 124 12.08 -3.62 5.28
C HIS A 124 11.15 -4.57 4.52
N LEU A 125 9.88 -4.68 4.92
CA LEU A 125 8.92 -5.57 4.26
C LEU A 125 8.56 -5.11 2.85
N ALA A 126 8.61 -3.80 2.57
CA ALA A 126 8.49 -3.27 1.21
C ALA A 126 9.53 -3.87 0.25
N ALA A 127 10.76 -4.08 0.73
CA ALA A 127 11.85 -4.69 -0.02
C ALA A 127 11.91 -6.23 0.08
N MET A 128 11.04 -6.86 0.88
CA MET A 128 11.03 -8.30 1.16
C MET A 128 9.67 -8.93 0.79
N PRO A 129 9.35 -9.07 -0.51
CA PRO A 129 7.99 -9.42 -0.97
C PRO A 129 7.53 -10.82 -0.55
N LYS A 130 8.46 -11.78 -0.37
CA LYS A 130 8.11 -13.13 0.08
C LYS A 130 7.66 -13.13 1.53
N GLU A 131 8.41 -12.46 2.39
CA GLU A 131 8.13 -12.31 3.81
C GLU A 131 6.86 -11.48 4.03
N ARG A 132 6.66 -10.44 3.21
CA ARG A 132 5.40 -9.68 3.19
C ARG A 132 4.20 -10.57 2.85
N ALA A 133 4.31 -11.42 1.84
CA ALA A 133 3.24 -12.34 1.46
C ALA A 133 2.93 -13.37 2.55
N LEU A 134 3.97 -13.92 3.20
CA LEU A 134 3.81 -14.83 4.34
C LEU A 134 3.11 -14.15 5.52
N ALA A 135 3.52 -12.92 5.86
CA ALA A 135 2.91 -12.14 6.93
C ALA A 135 1.44 -11.78 6.61
N ALA A 136 1.12 -11.45 5.36
CA ALA A 136 -0.25 -11.17 4.95
C ALA A 136 -1.18 -12.39 5.07
N GLY A 137 -0.64 -13.61 5.00
CA GLY A 137 -1.37 -14.86 5.20
C GLY A 137 -1.56 -15.28 6.66
N ASP A 138 -0.94 -14.60 7.63
CA ASP A 138 -1.09 -14.91 9.06
C ASP A 138 -2.36 -14.25 9.62
N ALA A 139 -3.43 -15.04 9.76
CA ALA A 139 -4.72 -14.58 10.25
C ALA A 139 -4.66 -13.98 11.67
N ASN A 140 -3.81 -14.52 12.56
CA ASN A 140 -3.69 -14.04 13.93
C ASN A 140 -2.95 -12.70 14.00
N LEU A 141 -1.89 -12.56 13.20
CA LEU A 141 -1.20 -11.28 13.01
C LEU A 141 -2.15 -10.21 12.47
N MET A 142 -2.89 -10.53 11.41
CA MET A 142 -3.85 -9.60 10.79
C MET A 142 -4.97 -9.19 11.73
N ALA A 143 -5.48 -10.10 12.56
CA ALA A 143 -6.48 -9.79 13.57
C ALA A 143 -5.95 -8.84 14.66
N GLN A 144 -4.73 -9.06 15.16
CA GLN A 144 -4.11 -8.17 16.15
C GLN A 144 -3.85 -6.77 15.57
N LEU A 145 -3.34 -6.69 14.33
CA LEU A 145 -3.12 -5.44 13.64
C LEU A 145 -4.43 -4.67 13.40
N ALA A 146 -5.51 -5.37 13.02
CA ALA A 146 -6.82 -4.76 12.83
C ALA A 146 -7.37 -4.15 14.11
N GLN A 147 -7.20 -4.81 15.25
CA GLN A 147 -7.63 -4.26 16.55
C GLN A 147 -6.77 -3.08 17.02
N LEU A 148 -5.52 -2.98 16.57
CA LEU A 148 -4.58 -1.96 17.00
C LEU A 148 -4.50 -0.74 16.07
N GLN A 149 -5.04 -0.82 14.85
CA GLN A 149 -4.89 0.24 13.84
C GLN A 149 -5.38 1.62 14.33
N ASP A 150 -6.46 1.65 15.11
CA ASP A 150 -7.07 2.90 15.61
C ASP A 150 -6.31 3.47 16.82
N TYR A 151 -5.40 2.68 17.42
CA TYR A 151 -4.66 3.06 18.62
C TYR A 151 -3.19 3.38 18.35
N THR A 152 -2.63 2.90 17.23
CA THR A 152 -1.22 3.13 16.90
C THR A 152 -0.97 3.16 15.39
N PRO A 153 -0.40 4.27 14.88
CA PRO A 153 0.02 4.37 13.48
C PRO A 153 0.94 3.24 13.04
N GLY A 154 1.80 2.75 13.94
CA GLY A 154 2.70 1.63 13.66
C GLY A 154 1.97 0.35 13.24
N ALA A 155 0.85 0.03 13.89
CA ALA A 155 0.02 -1.12 13.48
C ALA A 155 -0.77 -0.80 12.21
N ALA A 156 -1.31 0.41 12.07
CA ALA A 156 -2.05 0.83 10.89
C ALA A 156 -1.19 0.76 9.62
N TRP A 157 0.05 1.27 9.65
CA TRP A 157 0.97 1.22 8.52
C TRP A 157 1.33 -0.20 8.10
N VAL A 158 1.71 -1.05 9.07
CA VAL A 158 2.04 -2.45 8.78
C VAL A 158 0.82 -3.20 8.25
N ARG A 159 -0.36 -2.99 8.84
CA ARG A 159 -1.61 -3.58 8.35
C ARG A 159 -1.90 -3.15 6.92
N HIS A 160 -1.84 -1.86 6.63
CA HIS A 160 -2.13 -1.31 5.31
C HIS A 160 -1.20 -1.92 4.27
N MET A 161 0.11 -1.99 4.56
CA MET A 161 1.11 -2.64 3.70
C MET A 161 0.78 -4.11 3.42
N LEU A 162 0.34 -4.86 4.44
CA LEU A 162 -0.02 -6.29 4.28
C LEU A 162 -1.33 -6.48 3.52
N LEU A 163 -2.22 -5.47 3.51
CA LEU A 163 -3.44 -5.45 2.71
C LEU A 163 -3.22 -4.96 1.28
N SER A 164 -2.18 -4.16 1.03
CA SER A 164 -1.86 -3.66 -0.30
C SER A 164 -1.67 -4.82 -1.28
N ARG A 165 -2.27 -4.69 -2.45
CA ARG A 165 -2.19 -5.66 -3.54
C ARG A 165 -1.56 -5.02 -4.76
N SER A 166 -0.89 -5.86 -5.53
CA SER A 166 -0.39 -5.51 -6.86
C SER A 166 -0.76 -6.65 -7.78
N ASP A 167 -1.35 -6.32 -8.93
CA ASP A 167 -1.68 -7.30 -9.95
C ASP A 167 -1.39 -6.71 -11.33
N ARG A 168 -1.02 -7.59 -12.26
CA ARG A 168 -0.72 -7.28 -13.67
C ARG A 168 -1.88 -7.66 -14.60
N LEU A 169 -2.90 -8.31 -14.07
CA LEU A 169 -3.99 -8.90 -14.84
C LEU A 169 -5.31 -8.18 -14.56
N LEU A 170 -5.34 -6.88 -14.82
CA LEU A 170 -6.57 -6.10 -14.83
C LEU A 170 -6.90 -5.73 -16.29
N VAL A 171 -8.01 -6.24 -16.81
CA VAL A 171 -8.58 -5.79 -18.08
C VAL A 171 -9.64 -4.75 -17.80
N LEU A 172 -9.46 -3.57 -18.38
CA LEU A 172 -10.40 -2.47 -18.29
C LEU A 172 -11.09 -2.28 -19.64
N LEU A 173 -12.42 -2.36 -19.65
CA LEU A 173 -13.24 -2.17 -20.85
C LEU A 173 -14.05 -0.89 -20.70
N HIS A 174 -14.01 -0.02 -21.70
CA HIS A 174 -14.84 1.19 -21.73
C HIS A 174 -16.06 0.95 -22.61
N GLY A 175 -17.21 0.68 -21.97
CA GLY A 175 -18.44 0.28 -22.64
C GLY A 175 -18.89 1.22 -23.77
N PRO A 176 -18.91 2.55 -23.58
CA PRO A 176 -19.38 3.47 -24.62
C PRO A 176 -18.55 3.45 -25.92
N SER A 177 -17.23 3.27 -25.83
CA SER A 177 -16.33 3.28 -27.00
C SER A 177 -15.89 1.90 -27.46
N GLY A 178 -16.19 0.83 -26.70
CA GLY A 178 -15.73 -0.52 -26.99
C GLY A 178 -14.21 -0.72 -26.83
N ARG A 179 -13.47 0.27 -26.29
CA ARG A 179 -12.01 0.18 -26.13
C ARG A 179 -11.66 -0.64 -24.89
N GLY A 180 -10.67 -1.53 -25.02
CA GLY A 180 -10.12 -2.30 -23.91
C GLY A 180 -8.66 -1.98 -23.63
N PHE A 181 -8.22 -2.21 -22.38
CA PHE A 181 -6.86 -1.96 -21.93
C PHE A 181 -6.40 -3.04 -20.95
N ARG A 182 -5.12 -3.39 -21.01
CA ARG A 182 -4.45 -4.18 -19.98
C ARG A 182 -3.75 -3.22 -19.03
N LEU A 183 -4.11 -3.31 -17.76
CA LEU A 183 -3.60 -2.48 -16.69
C LEU A 183 -2.83 -3.33 -15.68
N ARG A 184 -1.87 -2.69 -15.05
CA ARG A 184 -1.19 -3.17 -13.86
C ARG A 184 -1.36 -2.14 -12.75
N TYR A 185 -1.76 -2.60 -11.56
CA TYR A 185 -1.80 -1.74 -10.38
C TYR A 185 -0.79 -2.21 -9.33
N GLU A 186 -0.33 -1.25 -8.52
CA GLU A 186 0.67 -1.45 -7.50
C GLU A 186 0.20 -0.89 -6.17
N ASN A 187 0.39 -1.68 -5.11
CA ASN A 187 0.24 -1.30 -3.71
C ASN A 187 -1.13 -0.69 -3.32
N ILE A 188 -2.21 -1.09 -3.97
CA ILE A 188 -3.56 -0.57 -3.72
C ILE A 188 -4.34 -1.47 -2.76
N VAL A 189 -5.07 -0.88 -1.82
CA VAL A 189 -5.89 -1.61 -0.84
C VAL A 189 -7.36 -1.69 -1.25
N ASN A 190 -7.97 -0.55 -1.57
CA ASN A 190 -9.40 -0.41 -1.83
C ASN A 190 -9.70 0.12 -3.23
N CYS A 191 -10.95 -0.03 -3.66
CA CYS A 191 -11.36 0.32 -5.01
C CYS A 191 -11.47 1.85 -5.25
N PHE A 192 -11.79 2.69 -4.27
CA PHE A 192 -11.78 4.16 -4.46
C PHE A 192 -10.38 4.69 -4.78
N HIS A 193 -9.36 4.14 -4.13
CA HIS A 193 -7.96 4.42 -4.46
C HIS A 193 -7.61 3.96 -5.89
N LEU A 194 -8.06 2.77 -6.29
CA LEU A 194 -7.92 2.27 -7.66
C LEU A 194 -8.62 3.18 -8.68
N PHE A 195 -9.86 3.60 -8.41
CA PHE A 195 -10.65 4.44 -9.30
C PHE A 195 -9.98 5.79 -9.55
N THR A 196 -9.50 6.44 -8.48
CA THR A 196 -8.71 7.69 -8.57
C THR A 196 -7.53 7.52 -9.54
N LEU A 197 -6.79 6.41 -9.42
CA LEU A 197 -5.62 6.16 -10.25
C LEU A 197 -5.97 5.74 -11.69
N ILE A 198 -7.10 5.06 -11.91
CA ILE A 198 -7.66 4.81 -13.25
C ILE A 198 -8.08 6.13 -13.91
N GLN A 199 -8.79 7.00 -13.19
CA GLN A 199 -9.16 8.35 -13.66
C GLN A 199 -7.93 9.14 -14.05
N ALA A 200 -6.89 9.12 -13.23
CA ALA A 200 -5.61 9.75 -13.54
C ALA A 200 -4.92 9.17 -14.78
N ALA A 201 -4.99 7.84 -14.98
CA ALA A 201 -4.33 7.17 -16.10
C ALA A 201 -5.01 7.47 -17.45
N PHE A 202 -6.34 7.59 -17.47
CA PHE A 202 -7.08 7.86 -18.71
C PHE A 202 -7.37 9.33 -18.93
N GLY A 203 -7.67 10.12 -17.91
CA GLY A 203 -7.98 11.54 -18.08
C GLY A 203 -9.07 11.76 -19.13
N GLU A 204 -8.81 12.68 -20.05
CA GLU A 204 -9.68 13.04 -21.17
C GLU A 204 -9.53 12.08 -22.39
N THR A 205 -8.70 11.04 -22.30
CA THR A 205 -8.45 10.11 -23.43
C THR A 205 -9.59 9.13 -23.69
N LEU A 206 -10.54 9.01 -22.74
CA LEU A 206 -11.75 8.22 -22.85
C LEU A 206 -13.00 9.12 -22.77
N PRO A 207 -14.06 8.82 -23.55
CA PRO A 207 -15.32 9.54 -23.43
C PRO A 207 -15.87 9.51 -22.00
N GLY A 208 -16.36 10.65 -21.50
CA GLY A 208 -16.83 10.80 -20.12
C GLY A 208 -15.71 11.10 -19.10
N GLY A 209 -14.45 10.99 -19.50
CA GLY A 209 -13.31 11.38 -18.68
C GLY A 209 -13.12 12.90 -18.58
N ARG A 210 -12.28 13.33 -17.64
CA ARG A 210 -12.02 14.75 -17.31
C ARG A 210 -10.53 14.99 -17.11
N ALA A 211 -10.13 16.26 -17.00
CA ALA A 211 -8.77 16.61 -16.60
C ALA A 211 -8.51 16.19 -15.13
N PRO A 212 -7.49 15.37 -14.83
CA PRO A 212 -7.20 14.94 -13.46
C PRO A 212 -6.79 16.10 -12.56
N ASN A 213 -7.28 16.12 -11.32
CA ASN A 213 -6.75 17.01 -10.30
C ASN A 213 -5.38 16.53 -9.83
N ARG A 214 -4.32 17.21 -10.27
CA ARG A 214 -2.93 16.83 -9.97
C ARG A 214 -2.66 16.64 -8.48
N PHE A 215 -3.25 17.45 -7.60
CA PHE A 215 -3.03 17.31 -6.16
C PHE A 215 -3.59 15.99 -5.62
N ILE A 216 -4.82 15.62 -6.02
CA ILE A 216 -5.42 14.34 -5.65
C ILE A 216 -4.59 13.18 -6.19
N VAL A 217 -4.13 13.27 -7.44
CA VAL A 217 -3.29 12.23 -8.07
C VAL A 217 -1.94 12.08 -7.37
N ASP A 218 -1.27 13.18 -7.04
CA ASP A 218 0.03 13.17 -6.36
C ASP A 218 -0.11 12.58 -4.94
N MET A 219 -1.21 12.87 -4.23
CA MET A 219 -1.53 12.22 -2.95
C MET A 219 -1.81 10.72 -3.11
N ALA A 220 -2.62 10.33 -4.09
CA ALA A 220 -2.94 8.93 -4.37
C ALA A 220 -1.69 8.11 -4.77
N ARG A 221 -0.71 8.73 -5.43
CA ARG A 221 0.57 8.09 -5.79
C ARG A 221 1.63 8.13 -4.69
N CYS A 222 1.31 8.66 -3.52
CA CYS A 222 2.26 8.89 -2.42
C CYS A 222 3.46 9.75 -2.86
N VAL A 223 3.22 10.78 -3.69
CA VAL A 223 4.24 11.78 -4.08
C VAL A 223 4.27 12.93 -3.08
N THR A 224 3.11 13.35 -2.58
CA THR A 224 2.95 14.39 -1.55
C THR A 224 2.21 13.83 -0.35
N VAL A 225 2.28 14.53 0.78
CA VAL A 225 1.51 14.17 1.98
C VAL A 225 0.01 14.33 1.69
N VAL A 226 -0.82 13.42 2.20
CA VAL A 226 -2.29 13.54 2.14
C VAL A 226 -2.77 14.76 2.93
N GLU A 227 -3.56 15.58 2.26
CA GLU A 227 -4.35 16.68 2.81
C GLU A 227 -5.83 16.41 2.53
N GLU A 228 -6.73 17.18 3.16
CA GLU A 228 -8.17 17.08 2.92
C GLU A 228 -8.50 17.38 1.44
N GLY A 229 -9.24 16.48 0.81
CA GLY A 229 -9.66 16.62 -0.57
C GLY A 229 -10.71 15.57 -0.92
N ASN A 230 -11.41 15.78 -2.04
CA ASN A 230 -12.40 14.86 -2.55
C ASN A 230 -12.14 14.56 -4.03
N ASP A 231 -12.52 13.37 -4.46
CA ASP A 231 -12.62 12.99 -5.85
C ASP A 231 -14.04 12.50 -6.16
N GLU A 232 -14.38 12.49 -7.44
CA GLU A 232 -15.71 12.18 -7.92
C GLU A 232 -15.65 11.13 -9.05
N PRO A 233 -16.67 10.25 -9.16
CA PRO A 233 -16.70 9.22 -10.19
C PRO A 233 -16.98 9.80 -11.58
N TRP A 234 -16.02 9.66 -12.48
CA TRP A 234 -16.20 10.00 -13.90
C TRP A 234 -16.94 8.91 -14.67
N TRP A 235 -16.87 7.68 -14.17
CA TRP A 235 -17.55 6.51 -14.68
C TRP A 235 -18.18 5.72 -13.54
N ARG A 236 -19.12 4.85 -13.90
CA ARG A 236 -19.49 3.72 -13.05
C ARG A 236 -18.49 2.59 -13.27
N TYR A 237 -18.02 2.02 -12.17
CA TYR A 237 -17.06 0.92 -12.16
C TYR A 237 -17.81 -0.37 -11.88
N GLU A 238 -17.82 -1.26 -12.87
CA GLU A 238 -18.56 -2.52 -12.79
C GLU A 238 -17.61 -3.71 -12.96
N THR A 239 -17.98 -4.86 -12.39
CA THR A 239 -17.30 -6.14 -12.58
C THR A 239 -18.32 -7.20 -13.00
N VAL A 240 -17.85 -8.32 -13.54
CA VAL A 240 -18.72 -9.46 -13.86
C VAL A 240 -19.30 -10.10 -12.60
N GLN A 241 -20.49 -10.69 -12.73
CA GLN A 241 -21.03 -11.61 -11.73
C GLN A 241 -20.60 -13.05 -12.09
N PRO A 242 -19.81 -13.74 -11.24
CA PRO A 242 -19.28 -15.07 -11.57
C PRO A 242 -20.35 -16.13 -11.90
N ASP A 243 -21.54 -16.01 -11.29
CA ASP A 243 -22.61 -17.02 -11.35
C ASP A 243 -23.88 -16.53 -12.06
N LEU A 244 -23.88 -15.32 -12.60
CA LEU A 244 -25.04 -14.68 -13.23
C LEU A 244 -24.64 -14.00 -14.53
N SER A 245 -25.54 -14.00 -15.51
CA SER A 245 -25.38 -13.19 -16.71
C SER A 245 -25.55 -11.71 -16.34
N GLY A 246 -24.45 -10.96 -16.25
CA GLY A 246 -24.51 -9.52 -16.02
C GLY A 246 -23.28 -8.92 -15.35
N THR A 247 -23.39 -7.63 -15.08
CA THR A 247 -22.39 -6.85 -14.36
C THR A 247 -22.97 -6.33 -13.05
N THR A 248 -22.11 -6.13 -12.06
CA THR A 248 -22.45 -5.51 -10.79
C THR A 248 -21.49 -4.37 -10.50
N GLU A 249 -21.97 -3.35 -9.79
CA GLU A 249 -21.13 -2.22 -9.41
C GLU A 249 -20.10 -2.63 -8.37
N ILE A 250 -18.87 -2.17 -8.57
CA ILE A 250 -17.77 -2.39 -7.64
C ILE A 250 -17.91 -1.37 -6.51
N SER A 251 -18.08 -1.85 -5.29
CA SER A 251 -18.03 -0.98 -4.10
C SER A 251 -16.65 -0.36 -3.95
N GLY A 252 -16.58 0.97 -3.86
CA GLY A 252 -15.33 1.70 -3.69
C GLY A 252 -14.58 1.39 -2.40
N GLU A 253 -15.31 1.12 -1.30
CA GLU A 253 -14.71 0.78 -0.01
C GLU A 253 -14.16 -0.66 0.03
N ALA A 254 -14.63 -1.52 -0.89
CA ALA A 254 -14.22 -2.92 -0.93
C ALA A 254 -12.75 -3.05 -1.33
N SER A 255 -12.14 -4.16 -0.89
CA SER A 255 -10.78 -4.52 -1.30
C SER A 255 -10.71 -4.75 -2.80
N VAL A 256 -9.60 -4.38 -3.44
CA VAL A 256 -9.37 -4.67 -4.86
C VAL A 256 -9.42 -6.17 -5.19
N ASP A 257 -9.20 -7.06 -4.21
CA ASP A 257 -9.34 -8.52 -4.38
C ASP A 257 -10.79 -8.96 -4.63
N THR A 258 -11.79 -8.13 -4.33
CA THR A 258 -13.21 -8.47 -4.58
C THR A 258 -13.64 -8.25 -6.03
N ILE A 259 -12.80 -7.60 -6.85
CA ILE A 259 -13.05 -7.45 -8.28
C ILE A 259 -13.01 -8.83 -8.93
N ALA A 260 -14.10 -9.22 -9.59
CA ALA A 260 -14.27 -10.56 -10.10
C ALA A 260 -13.27 -10.85 -11.23
N ARG A 261 -12.91 -12.13 -11.32
CA ARG A 261 -11.95 -12.63 -12.31
C ARG A 261 -12.64 -13.48 -13.36
N VAL A 262 -12.25 -13.29 -14.61
CA VAL A 262 -12.57 -14.18 -15.73
C VAL A 262 -11.25 -14.80 -16.18
N GLU A 263 -11.17 -16.13 -16.15
CA GLU A 263 -9.95 -16.86 -16.52
C GLU A 263 -8.70 -16.38 -15.75
N GLY A 264 -8.87 -16.07 -14.46
CA GLY A 264 -7.82 -15.58 -13.57
C GLY A 264 -7.47 -14.09 -13.70
N THR A 265 -8.10 -13.36 -14.63
CA THR A 265 -7.86 -11.93 -14.90
C THR A 265 -8.98 -11.09 -14.30
N GLN A 266 -8.66 -10.07 -13.50
CA GLN A 266 -9.65 -9.12 -12.98
C GLN A 266 -10.23 -8.30 -14.13
N VAL A 267 -11.54 -8.09 -14.13
CA VAL A 267 -12.22 -7.32 -15.19
C VAL A 267 -12.96 -6.14 -14.58
N VAL A 268 -12.67 -4.94 -15.06
CA VAL A 268 -13.41 -3.72 -14.73
C VAL A 268 -14.04 -3.16 -16.00
N LEU A 269 -15.34 -2.94 -15.97
CA LEU A 269 -16.10 -2.26 -17.01
C LEU A 269 -16.38 -0.82 -16.56
N LEU A 270 -16.05 0.13 -17.43
CA LEU A 270 -16.41 1.53 -17.28
C LEU A 270 -17.68 1.82 -18.07
N SER A 271 -18.72 2.22 -17.36
CA SER A 271 -20.00 2.68 -17.91
C SER A 271 -20.17 4.18 -17.64
N PRO A 272 -21.05 4.89 -18.39
CA PRO A 272 -21.34 6.29 -18.11
C PRO A 272 -21.71 6.52 -16.65
N SER A 273 -21.20 7.61 -16.06
CA SER A 273 -21.56 8.02 -14.70
C SER A 273 -23.05 8.34 -14.60
N VAL A 274 -23.60 8.25 -13.39
CA VAL A 274 -24.99 8.58 -13.06
C VAL A 274 -25.03 9.79 -12.15
N GLU A 275 -26.08 10.59 -12.29
CA GLU A 275 -26.29 11.73 -11.39
C GLU A 275 -26.44 11.25 -9.94
N GLY A 276 -25.77 11.94 -9.01
CA GLY A 276 -25.78 11.59 -7.59
C GLY A 276 -24.86 10.43 -7.19
N ALA A 277 -23.94 10.01 -8.05
CA ALA A 277 -22.92 9.02 -7.69
C ALA A 277 -22.06 9.49 -6.49
N ALA A 278 -21.65 8.53 -5.65
CA ALA A 278 -20.95 8.82 -4.40
C ALA A 278 -19.55 9.37 -4.64
N PHE A 279 -19.24 10.46 -3.96
CA PHE A 279 -17.89 11.03 -3.86
C PHE A 279 -17.08 10.23 -2.84
N TRP A 280 -15.76 10.34 -2.92
CA TRP A 280 -14.87 9.82 -1.89
C TRP A 280 -13.80 10.84 -1.55
N ASP A 281 -13.30 10.77 -0.32
CA ASP A 281 -12.26 11.69 0.16
C ASP A 281 -10.86 11.06 0.09
N THR A 282 -9.84 11.85 0.42
CA THR A 282 -8.45 11.42 0.44
C THR A 282 -8.11 10.42 1.54
N SER A 283 -9.02 10.15 2.49
CA SER A 283 -8.79 9.15 3.56
C SER A 283 -8.64 7.74 3.00
N PHE A 284 -9.20 7.45 1.82
CA PHE A 284 -9.03 6.16 1.13
C PHE A 284 -7.61 5.92 0.61
N PHE A 285 -6.73 6.93 0.62
CA PHE A 285 -5.30 6.79 0.27
C PHE A 285 -4.43 6.59 1.52
N THR A 286 -5.04 6.55 2.71
CA THR A 286 -4.33 6.54 3.99
C THR A 286 -4.31 5.15 4.66
N PRO A 287 -3.26 4.88 5.46
CA PRO A 287 -2.05 5.68 5.58
C PRO A 287 -1.13 5.56 4.36
N GLN A 288 -0.47 6.67 4.00
CA GLN A 288 0.48 6.67 2.89
C GLN A 288 1.74 5.87 3.22
N LEU A 289 2.16 5.02 2.28
CA LEU A 289 3.36 4.20 2.39
C LEU A 289 4.36 4.63 1.30
N PHE A 290 5.20 5.62 1.59
CA PHE A 290 6.21 6.13 0.63
C PHE A 290 7.19 5.05 0.16
N ALA A 291 7.46 4.03 0.97
CA ALA A 291 8.28 2.86 0.59
C ALA A 291 7.56 1.91 -0.39
N MET A 292 6.24 2.03 -0.55
CA MET A 292 5.39 1.24 -1.43
C MET A 292 4.39 2.15 -2.16
N PRO A 293 4.87 3.02 -3.05
CA PRO A 293 4.00 3.98 -3.73
C PRO A 293 2.92 3.25 -4.53
N ALA A 294 1.70 3.76 -4.46
CA ALA A 294 0.59 3.21 -5.20
C ALA A 294 0.58 3.73 -6.64
N ASN A 295 0.18 2.89 -7.59
CA ASN A 295 0.17 3.28 -9.00
C ASN A 295 -0.78 2.43 -9.84
N VAL A 296 -1.19 2.99 -10.99
CA VAL A 296 -1.84 2.28 -12.10
C VAL A 296 -1.09 2.62 -13.37
N VAL A 297 -0.69 1.59 -14.11
CA VAL A 297 0.05 1.69 -15.36
C VAL A 297 -0.76 1.00 -16.46
N ILE A 298 -0.95 1.71 -17.57
CA ILE A 298 -1.48 1.11 -18.80
C ILE A 298 -0.33 0.33 -19.45
N GLU A 299 -0.39 -1.00 -19.43
CA GLU A 299 0.61 -1.84 -20.07
C GLU A 299 0.36 -1.91 -21.58
N GLU A 300 -0.91 -1.99 -21.99
CA GLU A 300 -1.29 -2.17 -23.39
C GLU A 300 -2.71 -1.65 -23.68
N THR A 301 -2.90 -1.12 -24.90
CA THR A 301 -4.24 -0.90 -25.46
C THR A 301 -4.63 -2.13 -26.27
N LEU A 302 -5.76 -2.76 -25.93
CA LEU A 302 -6.24 -3.93 -26.64
C LEU A 302 -6.71 -3.52 -28.05
N THR A 303 -6.56 -4.44 -28.99
CA THR A 303 -7.17 -4.29 -30.32
C THR A 303 -8.70 -4.35 -30.22
N ALA A 304 -9.40 -3.90 -31.27
CA ALA A 304 -10.86 -3.97 -31.33
C ALA A 304 -11.35 -5.43 -31.15
N ARG A 305 -10.73 -6.37 -31.87
CA ARG A 305 -11.05 -7.81 -31.77
C ARG A 305 -10.86 -8.34 -30.35
N GLU A 306 -9.74 -8.03 -29.69
CA GLU A 306 -9.52 -8.47 -28.30
C GLU A 306 -10.55 -7.84 -27.35
N SER A 307 -10.90 -6.57 -27.56
CA SER A 307 -11.92 -5.90 -26.75
C SER A 307 -13.29 -6.56 -26.93
N GLU A 308 -13.67 -6.91 -28.16
CA GLU A 308 -14.89 -7.64 -28.49
C GLU A 308 -14.91 -9.03 -27.88
N GLU A 309 -13.80 -9.77 -27.94
CA GLU A 309 -13.67 -11.09 -27.32
C GLU A 309 -13.87 -11.00 -25.80
N TRP A 310 -13.30 -9.99 -25.14
CA TRP A 310 -13.51 -9.76 -23.72
C TRP A 310 -14.95 -9.38 -23.40
N LEU A 311 -15.57 -8.48 -24.17
CA LEU A 311 -16.98 -8.11 -24.01
C LEU A 311 -17.89 -9.33 -24.15
N ALA A 312 -17.63 -10.19 -25.14
CA ALA A 312 -18.36 -11.43 -25.35
C ALA A 312 -18.22 -12.41 -24.18
N ARG A 313 -17.00 -12.57 -23.63
CA ARG A 313 -16.74 -13.41 -22.44
C ARG A 313 -17.53 -12.96 -21.22
N ILE A 314 -17.78 -11.66 -21.08
CA ILE A 314 -18.55 -11.09 -19.97
C ILE A 314 -20.05 -10.96 -20.26
N GLY A 315 -20.54 -11.58 -21.35
CA GLY A 315 -21.96 -11.60 -21.70
C GLY A 315 -22.50 -10.26 -22.23
N ARG A 316 -21.64 -9.34 -22.68
CA ARG A 316 -22.06 -8.12 -23.37
C ARG A 316 -21.80 -8.24 -24.87
N PRO A 317 -22.82 -8.20 -25.74
CA PRO A 317 -22.58 -8.16 -27.18
C PRO A 317 -21.83 -6.86 -27.52
N ALA A 318 -20.88 -6.95 -28.45
CA ALA A 318 -20.28 -5.77 -29.07
C ALA A 318 -21.40 -4.89 -29.65
N LYS A 319 -21.28 -3.56 -29.54
CA LYS A 319 -22.20 -2.64 -30.20
C LYS A 319 -22.34 -3.07 -31.66
N ARG A 320 -23.56 -3.45 -32.08
CA ARG A 320 -23.89 -3.48 -33.50
C ARG A 320 -23.85 -2.04 -33.96
N ASP A 321 -23.07 -1.76 -35.01
CA ASP A 321 -23.10 -0.47 -35.67
C ASP A 321 -24.55 -0.12 -36.04
N GLU A 322 -25.07 0.99 -35.52
CA GLU A 322 -26.40 1.55 -35.84
C GLU A 322 -26.48 2.08 -37.29
N THR A 323 -25.68 1.54 -38.22
CA THR A 323 -25.72 1.90 -39.65
C THR A 323 -26.53 0.95 -40.52
N ASP A 324 -27.01 -0.20 -39.99
CA ASP A 324 -27.81 -1.15 -40.78
C ASP A 324 -29.34 -0.97 -40.65
N GLU A 325 -29.86 -0.24 -39.65
CA GLU A 325 -31.32 -0.05 -39.50
C GLU A 325 -31.91 1.13 -40.29
N ARG A 326 -31.08 1.98 -40.92
CA ARG A 326 -31.57 3.08 -41.78
C ARG A 326 -31.74 2.73 -43.26
N LYS A 327 -31.49 1.48 -43.67
CA LYS A 327 -31.70 1.03 -45.06
C LYS A 327 -32.93 0.15 -45.28
N ALA A 328 -33.70 -0.18 -44.25
CA ALA A 328 -34.85 -1.07 -44.38
C ALA A 328 -36.22 -0.38 -44.50
N ASP A 329 -36.33 0.92 -44.21
CA ASP A 329 -37.61 1.66 -44.24
C ASP A 329 -37.73 2.64 -45.42
N GLY A 330 -37.05 2.34 -46.52
CA GLY A 330 -36.98 3.21 -47.69
C GLY A 330 -37.07 2.46 -49.02
N GLU A 331 -38.12 1.66 -49.20
CA GLU A 331 -38.70 1.31 -50.52
C GLU A 331 -40.22 1.12 -50.39
#